data_AF-A0A851BIL2-F1
#
_entry.id   AF-A0A851BIL2-F1
#
_cell.length_a   1.000
_cell.length_b   1.000
_cell.length_c   1.000
_cell.angle_alpha   90.00
_cell.angle_beta   90.00
_cell.angle_gamma   90.00
#
_symmetry.space_group_name_H-M   'P 1'
#
loop_
_entity.id
_entity.type
_entity.pdbx_description
1 polymer ?
#
loop_
_entity_poly.entity_id
_entity_poly.type
_entity_poly.pdbx_seq_one_letter_code
_entity_poly.pdbx_strand_id
1 'polypeptide(L)'
;QFFSDEELFSGMYIDFMGTDAAIFRSLTRRNAVRTDQHNSKWLSEPIFVDAHVIPDGTDPNDAKIYFFFKERLTDNSGSTKQIHSMIARVCPNDTGGQRSLVNKWTTFLKARLVCSVMDEDGTETYFDEL
;
A
#
# COMPACT_ATOMS: atom_id res chain seq x y z
N GLN A 1 5.95 -2.91 -9.06
CA GLN A 1 7.00 -1.86 -9.02
C GLN A 1 6.96 -1.10 -10.33
N PHE A 2 7.28 0.19 -10.35
CA PHE A 2 7.38 0.97 -11.58
C PHE A 2 8.32 2.16 -11.41
N PHE A 3 8.80 2.71 -12.52
CA PHE A 3 9.70 3.84 -12.55
C PHE A 3 8.96 5.08 -13.06
N SER A 4 9.11 6.22 -12.38
CA SER A 4 8.50 7.51 -12.77
C SER A 4 9.41 8.64 -12.34
N ASP A 5 9.63 9.64 -13.21
CA ASP A 5 10.45 10.83 -12.94
C ASP A 5 11.84 10.55 -12.34
N GLU A 6 12.55 9.54 -12.87
CA GLU A 6 13.84 9.07 -12.37
C GLU A 6 13.80 8.41 -10.97
N GLU A 7 12.62 8.12 -10.43
CA GLU A 7 12.42 7.51 -9.12
C GLU A 7 11.77 6.12 -9.25
N LEU A 8 12.19 5.17 -8.41
CA LEU A 8 11.61 3.82 -8.37
C LEU A 8 10.59 3.72 -7.23
N PHE A 9 9.36 3.35 -7.57
CA PHE A 9 8.29 3.09 -6.62
C PHE A 9 7.98 1.59 -6.58
N SER A 10 7.99 1.01 -5.39
CA SER A 10 7.86 -0.45 -5.23
C SER A 10 7.21 -0.83 -3.90
N GLY A 11 6.37 -1.86 -3.96
CA GLY A 11 5.90 -2.62 -2.80
C GLY A 11 6.59 -3.98 -2.80
N MET A 12 7.38 -4.30 -1.77
CA MET A 12 8.00 -5.61 -1.59
C MET A 12 8.44 -5.81 -0.13
N TYR A 13 8.87 -7.02 0.19
CA TYR A 13 9.66 -7.30 1.39
C TYR A 13 11.10 -6.85 1.16
N ILE A 14 11.65 -6.09 2.10
CA ILE A 14 13.00 -5.52 1.96
C ILE A 14 14.06 -6.24 2.78
N ASP A 15 13.64 -7.14 3.67
CA ASP A 15 14.53 -7.94 4.51
C ASP A 15 14.60 -9.39 4.03
N PHE A 16 15.70 -10.06 4.37
CA PHE A 16 15.91 -11.46 4.02
C PHE A 16 14.90 -12.40 4.70
N MET A 17 14.40 -12.03 5.89
CA MET A 17 13.47 -12.87 6.64
C MET A 17 12.04 -12.79 6.14
N GLY A 18 11.72 -11.87 5.21
CA GLY A 18 10.37 -11.69 4.68
C GLY A 18 9.40 -11.19 5.75
N THR A 19 9.85 -10.31 6.64
CA THR A 19 9.05 -9.74 7.73
C THR A 19 8.82 -8.24 7.58
N ASP A 20 9.71 -7.55 6.86
CA ASP A 20 9.64 -6.12 6.62
C ASP A 20 9.09 -5.82 5.22
N ALA A 21 7.77 -5.85 5.10
CA ALA A 21 7.09 -5.37 3.91
C ALA A 21 6.99 -3.83 3.91
N ALA A 22 7.27 -3.22 2.76
CA ALA A 22 7.15 -1.79 2.60
C ALA A 22 6.68 -1.37 1.20
N ILE A 23 5.88 -0.30 1.14
CA ILE A 23 5.80 0.55 -0.05
C ILE A 23 6.86 1.63 0.10
N PHE A 24 7.78 1.74 -0.85
CA PHE A 24 8.89 2.67 -0.79
C PHE A 24 9.21 3.33 -2.12
N ARG A 25 9.83 4.51 -2.01
CA ARG A 25 10.47 5.23 -3.10
C ARG A 25 11.99 5.16 -2.92
N SER A 26 12.67 4.58 -3.91
CA SER A 26 14.12 4.43 -3.97
C SER A 26 14.67 5.02 -5.27
N LEU A 27 16.00 4.90 -5.46
CA LEU A 27 16.72 5.44 -6.61
C LEU A 27 16.42 6.92 -6.87
N THR A 28 16.15 7.69 -5.82
CA THR A 28 15.81 9.11 -5.87
C THR A 28 17.00 9.98 -5.46
N ARG A 29 17.07 11.21 -5.98
CA ARG A 29 18.00 12.25 -5.50
C ARG A 29 17.55 12.91 -4.19
N ARG A 30 16.31 12.66 -3.78
CA ARG A 30 15.70 13.17 -2.54
C ARG A 30 15.87 12.12 -1.43
N ASN A 31 15.33 12.41 -0.24
CA ASN A 31 15.24 11.39 0.79
C ASN A 31 14.34 10.24 0.35
N ALA A 32 14.81 9.01 0.56
CA ALA A 32 14.00 7.81 0.41
C ALA A 32 12.86 7.85 1.42
N VAL A 33 11.66 7.45 0.99
CA VAL A 33 10.46 7.45 1.82
C VAL A 33 9.83 6.08 1.77
N ARG A 34 9.34 5.59 2.92
CA ARG A 34 8.71 4.26 3.03
C ARG A 34 7.52 4.24 3.99
N THR A 35 6.76 3.15 3.99
CA THR A 35 5.75 2.89 5.03
C THR A 35 6.40 2.59 6.38
N ASP A 36 5.65 2.82 7.46
CA ASP A 36 6.10 2.54 8.83
C ASP A 36 6.39 1.05 9.03
N GLN A 37 7.54 0.75 9.63
CA GLN A 37 8.03 -0.61 9.80
C GLN A 37 7.32 -1.30 10.97
N HIS A 38 7.02 -2.60 10.85
CA HIS A 38 6.40 -3.40 11.92
C HIS A 38 5.09 -2.81 12.47
N ASN A 39 4.32 -2.14 11.60
CA ASN A 39 3.06 -1.51 11.97
C ASN A 39 1.92 -2.04 11.09
N SER A 40 1.16 -2.99 11.61
CA SER A 40 0.05 -3.65 10.88
C SER A 40 -1.07 -2.68 10.47
N LYS A 41 -1.17 -1.51 11.11
CA LYS A 41 -2.11 -0.45 10.67
C LYS A 41 -1.73 0.11 9.30
N TRP A 42 -0.44 0.08 8.95
CA TRP A 42 0.05 0.48 7.64
C TRP A 42 0.02 -0.69 6.68
N LEU A 43 0.76 -1.75 6.98
CA LEU A 43 0.86 -2.95 6.15
C LEU A 43 0.82 -4.22 7.01
N SER A 44 -0.05 -5.16 6.66
CA SER A 44 -0.21 -6.44 7.39
C SER A 44 -0.02 -7.64 6.46
N GLU A 45 1.19 -8.21 6.50
CA GLU A 45 1.62 -9.32 5.61
C GLU A 45 1.14 -9.15 4.15
N PRO A 46 1.46 -8.02 3.48
CA PRO A 46 0.89 -7.72 2.19
C PRO A 46 1.50 -8.59 1.07
N ILE A 47 0.67 -8.95 0.09
CA ILE A 47 1.12 -9.48 -1.20
C ILE A 47 0.80 -8.42 -2.25
N PHE A 48 1.85 -7.79 -2.79
CA PHE A 48 1.72 -6.73 -3.78
C PHE A 48 1.42 -7.28 -5.17
N VAL A 49 0.45 -6.68 -5.84
CA VAL A 49 -0.04 -7.09 -7.17
C VAL A 49 0.45 -6.12 -8.23
N ASP A 50 0.09 -4.84 -8.12
CA ASP A 50 0.47 -3.83 -9.11
C ASP A 50 0.52 -2.41 -8.51
N ALA A 51 1.04 -1.45 -9.27
CA ALA A 51 0.94 -0.03 -8.94
C ALA A 51 0.91 0.88 -10.17
N HIS A 52 0.12 1.94 -10.10
CA HIS A 52 -0.07 2.90 -11.19
C HIS A 52 -0.05 4.35 -10.72
N VAL A 53 0.49 5.23 -11.55
CA VAL A 53 0.32 6.69 -11.42
C VAL A 53 -1.00 7.07 -12.07
N ILE A 54 -1.85 7.77 -11.33
CA ILE A 54 -3.13 8.29 -11.82
C ILE A 54 -3.12 9.82 -11.61
N PRO A 55 -3.23 10.63 -12.68
CA PRO A 55 -3.40 12.08 -12.56
C PRO A 55 -4.67 12.42 -11.77
N ASP A 56 -4.62 13.48 -10.96
CA ASP A 56 -5.80 13.99 -10.26
C ASP A 56 -5.97 15.48 -10.60
N GLY A 57 -6.90 15.79 -11.50
CA GLY A 57 -7.07 17.14 -12.03
C GLY A 57 -6.05 17.52 -13.11
N THR A 58 -5.77 18.82 -13.23
CA THR A 58 -4.95 19.38 -14.33
C THR A 58 -3.51 19.68 -13.93
N ASP A 59 -3.21 19.80 -12.63
CA ASP A 59 -1.84 20.01 -12.15
C ASP A 59 -1.12 18.66 -12.08
N PRO A 60 0.01 18.45 -12.79
CA PRO A 60 0.79 17.22 -12.67
C PRO A 60 1.22 16.88 -11.23
N ASN A 61 1.33 17.89 -10.35
CA ASN A 61 1.71 17.70 -8.94
C ASN A 61 0.62 17.05 -8.08
N ASP A 62 -0.63 17.01 -8.56
CA ASP A 62 -1.75 16.43 -7.85
C ASP A 62 -1.91 14.91 -8.10
N ALA A 63 -1.12 14.37 -9.05
CA ALA A 63 -1.07 12.95 -9.36
C ALA A 63 -0.85 12.10 -8.11
N LYS A 64 -1.42 10.90 -8.11
CA LYS A 64 -1.34 9.94 -7.01
C LYS A 64 -0.86 8.60 -7.53
N ILE A 65 -0.14 7.88 -6.69
CA ILE A 65 0.29 6.53 -6.97
C ILE A 65 -0.62 5.60 -6.20
N TYR A 66 -1.27 4.68 -6.91
CA TYR A 66 -2.11 3.66 -6.33
C TYR A 66 -1.39 2.32 -6.35
N PHE A 67 -1.28 1.68 -5.20
CA PHE A 67 -0.75 0.34 -5.02
C PHE A 67 -1.90 -0.63 -4.75
N PHE A 68 -1.93 -1.73 -5.48
CA PHE A 68 -2.88 -2.82 -5.36
C PHE A 68 -2.20 -4.01 -4.70
N PHE A 69 -2.81 -4.54 -3.65
CA PHE A 69 -2.25 -5.63 -2.87
C PHE A 69 -3.35 -6.32 -2.08
N LYS A 70 -3.06 -7.50 -1.52
CA LYS A 70 -3.92 -8.14 -0.52
C LYS A 70 -3.21 -8.22 0.82
N GLU A 71 -3.95 -8.11 1.91
CA GLU A 71 -3.43 -8.18 3.27
C GLU A 71 -4.11 -9.26 4.08
N ARG A 72 -3.37 -9.79 5.06
CA ARG A 72 -3.89 -10.74 6.03
C ARG A 72 -4.33 -10.01 7.29
N LEU A 73 -5.59 -10.20 7.67
CA LEU A 73 -6.08 -9.86 9.00
C LEU A 73 -5.83 -11.05 9.92
N THR A 74 -4.91 -10.86 10.84
CA THR A 74 -4.62 -11.82 11.91
C THR A 74 -5.47 -11.52 13.13
N ASP A 75 -5.88 -12.57 13.83
CA ASP A 75 -6.48 -12.42 15.15
C ASP A 75 -5.40 -12.24 16.23
N ASN A 76 -5.83 -12.04 17.48
CA ASN A 76 -4.90 -11.89 18.62
C ASN A 76 -4.04 -13.15 18.88
N SER A 77 -4.35 -14.28 18.26
CA SER A 77 -3.58 -15.52 18.35
C SER A 77 -2.57 -15.70 17.22
N GLY A 78 -2.52 -14.76 16.26
CA GLY A 78 -1.65 -14.83 15.08
C GLY A 78 -2.21 -15.73 13.97
N SER A 79 -3.44 -16.23 14.11
CA SER A 79 -4.09 -17.05 13.09
C SER A 79 -4.70 -16.16 12.01
N THR A 80 -4.71 -16.63 10.75
CA THR A 80 -5.34 -15.91 9.65
C THR A 80 -6.84 -15.93 9.83
N LYS A 81 -7.43 -14.76 10.08
CA LYS A 81 -8.88 -14.62 10.18
C LYS A 81 -9.51 -14.36 8.81
N GLN A 82 -8.92 -13.46 8.04
CA GLN A 82 -9.46 -13.06 6.74
C GLN A 82 -8.35 -12.47 5.85
N ILE A 83 -8.54 -12.53 4.53
CA ILE A 83 -7.73 -11.80 3.55
C ILE A 83 -8.60 -10.65 3.03
N HIS A 84 -7.99 -9.49 2.81
CA HIS A 84 -8.66 -8.37 2.15
C HIS A 84 -7.87 -7.92 0.93
N SER A 85 -8.58 -7.74 -0.18
CA SER A 85 -8.09 -6.95 -1.31
C SER A 85 -8.04 -5.48 -0.89
N MET A 86 -6.91 -4.83 -1.13
CA MET A 86 -6.61 -3.47 -0.68
C MET A 86 -6.09 -2.62 -1.84
N ILE A 87 -6.40 -1.33 -1.73
CA ILE A 87 -5.78 -0.28 -2.52
C ILE A 87 -5.18 0.74 -1.56
N ALA A 88 -3.95 1.19 -1.82
CA ALA A 88 -3.35 2.31 -1.09
C ALA A 88 -2.94 3.41 -2.05
N ARG A 89 -2.98 4.66 -1.58
CA ARG A 89 -2.48 5.82 -2.31
C ARG A 89 -1.33 6.49 -1.59
N VAL A 90 -0.42 7.08 -2.35
CA VAL A 90 0.60 8.06 -1.90
C VAL A 90 0.73 9.17 -2.93
N CYS A 91 1.20 10.36 -2.54
CA CYS A 91 1.57 11.41 -3.47
C CYS A 91 3.03 11.24 -3.92
N PRO A 92 3.35 11.29 -5.24
CA PRO A 92 4.73 11.18 -5.74
C PRO A 92 5.70 12.18 -5.12
N ASN A 93 5.21 13.39 -4.84
CA ASN A 93 5.99 14.51 -4.29
C ASN A 93 6.13 14.49 -2.75
N ASP A 94 5.56 13.51 -2.05
CA ASP A 94 5.65 13.40 -0.59
C ASP A 94 7.10 13.18 -0.14
N THR A 95 7.61 14.08 0.71
CA THR A 95 8.99 14.06 1.22
C THR A 95 9.11 13.52 2.65
N GLY A 96 8.00 13.08 3.24
CA GLY A 96 7.91 12.73 4.65
C GLY A 96 7.80 13.95 5.57
N GLY A 97 7.65 13.68 6.87
CA GLY A 97 7.44 14.72 7.88
C GLY A 97 8.73 15.31 8.45
N GLN A 98 8.64 16.52 8.99
CA GLN A 98 9.79 17.27 9.50
C GLN A 98 10.29 16.80 10.87
N ARG A 99 9.39 16.32 11.74
CA ARG A 99 9.69 15.89 13.13
C ARG A 99 9.21 14.48 13.41
N SER A 100 7.94 14.23 13.11
CA SER A 100 7.33 12.90 13.08
C SER A 100 7.31 12.40 11.63
N LEU A 101 7.29 11.08 11.44
CA LEU A 101 7.28 10.47 10.10
C LEU A 101 8.44 10.92 9.19
N VAL A 102 9.62 11.17 9.77
CA VAL A 102 10.83 11.45 9.00
C VAL A 102 11.13 10.26 8.10
N ASN A 103 11.31 10.51 6.80
CA ASN A 103 11.50 9.49 5.76
C ASN A 103 10.36 8.45 5.67
N LYS A 104 9.15 8.83 6.11
CA LYS A 104 7.94 8.00 6.01
C LYS A 104 6.82 8.73 5.29
N TRP A 105 5.99 8.00 4.55
CA TRP A 105 4.88 8.62 3.81
C TRP A 105 3.96 9.40 4.75
N THR A 106 3.65 10.64 4.42
CA THR A 106 2.63 11.44 5.12
C THR A 106 1.28 11.39 4.43
N THR A 107 1.26 10.93 3.18
CA THR A 107 0.09 10.85 2.29
C THR A 107 -0.44 9.42 2.12
N PHE A 108 0.14 8.45 2.84
CA PHE A 108 -0.30 7.05 2.79
C PHE A 108 -1.70 6.88 3.38
N LEU A 109 -2.62 6.40 2.55
CA LEU A 109 -3.96 5.98 2.95
C LEU A 109 -4.30 4.68 2.23
N LYS A 110 -5.05 3.78 2.88
CA LYS A 110 -5.52 2.54 2.28
C LYS A 110 -7.01 2.30 2.50
N ALA A 111 -7.63 1.57 1.58
CA ALA A 111 -9.02 1.18 1.63
C ALA A 111 -9.18 -0.27 1.14
N ARG A 112 -10.22 -0.96 1.62
CA ARG A 112 -10.61 -2.28 1.12
C ARG A 112 -11.29 -2.16 -0.22
N LEU A 113 -10.93 -3.04 -1.16
CA LEU A 113 -11.68 -3.31 -2.37
C LEU A 113 -12.65 -4.46 -2.07
N VAL A 114 -13.95 -4.22 -2.26
CA VAL A 114 -14.98 -5.25 -2.06
C VAL A 114 -15.43 -5.73 -3.42
N CYS A 115 -15.17 -7.00 -3.71
CA CYS A 115 -15.74 -7.73 -4.82
C CYS A 115 -16.59 -8.84 -4.22
N SER A 116 -17.92 -8.75 -4.34
CA SER A 116 -18.83 -9.74 -3.78
C SER A 116 -20.07 -9.96 -4.64
N VAL A 117 -20.70 -11.12 -4.46
CA VAL A 117 -22.01 -11.46 -5.01
C VAL A 117 -22.94 -11.72 -3.84
N MET A 118 -24.13 -11.13 -3.88
CA MET A 118 -25.18 -11.33 -2.87
C MET A 118 -26.14 -12.41 -3.35
N ASP A 119 -26.36 -13.42 -2.51
CA ASP A 119 -27.32 -14.50 -2.74
C ASP A 119 -28.75 -14.09 -2.38
N GLU A 120 -29.75 -14.90 -2.78
CA GLU A 120 -31.17 -14.60 -2.56
C GLU A 120 -31.56 -14.49 -1.07
N ASP A 121 -30.82 -15.17 -0.20
CA ASP A 121 -31.03 -15.15 1.25
C ASP A 121 -30.32 -13.96 1.96
N GLY A 122 -29.62 -13.12 1.19
CA GLY A 122 -28.87 -11.96 1.69
C GLY A 122 -27.45 -12.28 2.15
N THR A 123 -26.96 -13.51 1.98
CA THR A 123 -25.56 -13.86 2.23
C THR A 123 -24.66 -13.24 1.17
N GLU A 124 -23.53 -12.65 1.57
CA GLU A 124 -22.53 -12.14 0.63
C GLU A 124 -21.34 -13.11 0.50
N THR A 125 -21.07 -13.53 -0.73
CA THR A 125 -19.85 -14.28 -1.08
C THR A 125 -18.78 -13.31 -1.56
N TYR A 126 -17.68 -13.19 -0.81
CA TYR A 126 -16.58 -12.26 -1.12
C TYR A 126 -15.46 -12.94 -1.92
N PHE A 127 -14.88 -12.18 -2.86
CA PHE A 127 -13.73 -12.54 -3.69
C PHE A 127 -12.55 -11.63 -3.31
N ASP A 128 -11.94 -11.89 -2.16
CA ASP A 128 -10.90 -11.01 -1.56
C ASP A 128 -9.46 -11.33 -2.03
N GLU A 129 -9.27 -12.33 -2.88
CA GLU A 129 -7.97 -12.68 -3.47
C GLU A 129 -7.74 -11.92 -4.79
N LEU A 130 -7.19 -10.71 -4.66
CA LEU A 130 -6.66 -9.93 -5.78
C LEU A 130 -5.49 -10.64 -6.48
#